data_AF-A0A1W9IYE2-F1
#
_entry.id   AF-A0A1W9IYE2-F1
#
_cell.length_a   1.000
_cell.length_b   1.000
_cell.length_c   1.000
_cell.angle_alpha   90.00
_cell.angle_beta   90.00
_cell.angle_gamma   90.00
#
_symmetry.space_group_name_H-M   'P 1'
#
loop_
_entity.id
_entity.type
_entity.pdbx_description
1 polymer ?
#
loop_
_entity_poly.entity_id
_entity_poly.type
_entity_poly.pdbx_seq_one_letter_code
_entity_poly.pdbx_strand_id
1 'polypeptide(L)'
;MSSIGLSHMLYRDRAMPDRMTSVGRLEDVVSTAEDFDRVVLQSLPLLLDRAAGYTKRFLRETGQWSDDVAHEKFVLRWGAEYLEQFLVSGRSEVPCRPLFLLDSMVARQHSRPEPFCYHRDLLTPLGRFLDGLVGRAVVSRDALIALYHHCYGLGPGQVITALRLNGSESPRIYKNFQRWRESGWKRTLDDIGFTDADLQGLTEQQQRHRFNGEAERLLRFAQTHYRKSEPDHYPCLPRHQWEDMFLQGYGVEYRIWHLALCLDCLQLAWDLGLDGASAKEKPRVTLQLQP
;
A
#
# COMPACT_ATOMS: atom_id res chain seq x y z
N MET A 1 -19.42 52.70 42.63
CA MET A 1 -20.28 51.61 42.11
C MET A 1 -20.57 51.97 40.65
N SER A 2 -19.62 51.75 39.75
CA SER A 2 -19.27 50.50 39.06
C SER A 2 -20.28 50.16 37.96
N SER A 3 -19.93 50.63 36.76
CA SER A 3 -20.44 50.23 35.45
C SER A 3 -19.91 48.85 35.06
N ILE A 4 -20.80 47.93 34.68
CA ILE A 4 -20.44 46.65 34.03
C ILE A 4 -21.09 46.64 32.66
N GLY A 5 -20.25 46.70 31.62
CA GLY A 5 -20.63 46.50 30.24
C GLY A 5 -19.37 46.42 29.38
N LEU A 6 -19.34 45.41 28.51
CA LEU A 6 -18.32 45.11 27.48
C LEU A 6 -17.12 44.27 27.94
N SER A 7 -17.25 42.94 27.92
CA SER A 7 -16.08 42.03 27.82
C SER A 7 -16.35 40.66 27.19
N HIS A 8 -17.56 40.38 26.66
CA HIS A 8 -17.89 39.02 26.21
C HIS A 8 -17.78 38.75 24.69
N MET A 9 -17.33 39.72 23.89
CA MET A 9 -17.25 39.58 22.41
C MET A 9 -15.84 39.50 21.82
N LEU A 10 -14.77 39.43 22.63
CA LEU A 10 -13.39 39.46 22.10
C LEU A 10 -12.60 38.15 22.21
N TYR A 11 -13.22 37.05 22.68
CA TYR A 11 -12.50 35.79 22.90
C TYR A 11 -12.62 34.75 21.76
N ARG A 12 -13.48 34.99 20.76
CA ARG A 12 -13.77 33.97 19.72
C ARG A 12 -12.91 34.06 18.43
N ASP A 13 -12.22 35.19 18.21
CA ASP A 13 -11.49 35.42 16.95
C ASP A 13 -9.98 35.18 17.00
N ARG A 14 -9.39 34.85 18.16
CA ARG A 14 -7.94 34.58 18.25
C ARG A 14 -7.52 33.12 18.00
N ALA A 15 -8.42 32.16 18.13
CA ALA A 15 -8.09 30.72 17.94
C ALA A 15 -8.15 30.25 16.47
N MET A 16 -8.93 30.92 15.62
CA MET A 16 -9.04 30.64 14.18
C MET A 16 -7.79 31.01 13.37
N PRO A 17 -7.17 32.20 13.52
CA PRO A 17 -5.99 32.57 12.73
C PRO A 17 -4.79 31.67 13.03
N ASP A 18 -4.59 31.29 14.30
CA ASP A 18 -3.45 30.45 14.71
C ASP A 18 -3.57 29.03 14.11
N ARG A 19 -4.79 28.45 14.11
CA ARG A 19 -5.06 27.15 13.48
C ARG A 19 -4.86 27.16 11.97
N MET A 20 -5.28 28.21 11.27
CA MET A 20 -5.06 28.32 9.82
C MET A 20 -3.58 28.49 9.47
N THR A 21 -2.82 29.21 10.32
CA THR A 21 -1.38 29.42 10.13
C THR A 21 -0.58 28.14 10.38
N SER A 22 -0.96 27.33 11.37
CA SER A 22 -0.36 26.02 11.63
C SER A 22 -0.73 24.98 10.57
N VAL A 23 -1.96 25.02 10.02
CA VAL A 23 -2.37 24.13 8.91
C VAL A 23 -1.56 24.44 7.65
N GLY A 24 -1.36 25.72 7.31
CA GLY A 24 -0.51 26.10 6.17
C GLY A 24 0.92 25.55 6.27
N ARG A 25 1.52 25.60 7.46
CA ARG A 25 2.87 25.06 7.71
C ARG A 25 2.97 23.54 7.63
N LEU A 26 1.87 22.82 7.84
CA LEU A 26 1.81 21.36 7.71
C LEU A 26 1.70 20.90 6.25
N GLU A 27 1.23 21.76 5.36
CA GLU A 27 1.15 21.52 3.92
C GLU A 27 2.47 21.85 3.19
N ASP A 28 3.34 22.64 3.82
CA ASP A 28 4.65 23.00 3.31
C ASP A 28 5.63 21.81 3.31
N VAL A 29 6.60 21.87 2.39
CA VAL A 29 7.66 20.86 2.32
C VAL A 29 8.67 21.10 3.44
N VAL A 30 8.83 20.08 4.27
CA VAL A 30 9.85 20.00 5.30
C VAL A 30 11.03 19.19 4.79
N SER A 31 12.25 19.71 4.97
CA SER A 31 13.48 19.16 4.37
C SER A 31 14.44 18.50 5.36
N THR A 32 14.24 18.68 6.67
CA THR A 32 15.09 18.08 7.73
C THR A 32 14.24 17.38 8.79
N ALA A 33 14.84 16.45 9.52
CA ALA A 33 14.16 15.75 10.62
C ALA A 33 13.86 16.70 11.79
N GLU A 34 14.73 17.66 12.06
CA GLU A 34 14.54 18.67 13.10
C GLU A 34 13.37 19.62 12.78
N ASP A 35 13.22 20.01 11.51
CA ASP A 35 12.09 20.82 11.07
C ASP A 35 10.78 20.04 11.12
N PHE A 36 10.83 18.74 10.83
CA PHE A 36 9.67 17.85 10.94
C PHE A 36 9.18 17.78 12.39
N ASP A 37 10.08 17.48 13.33
CA ASP A 37 9.76 17.40 14.75
C ASP A 37 9.15 18.72 15.26
N ARG A 38 9.72 19.85 14.85
CA ARG A 38 9.24 21.18 15.25
C ARG A 38 7.83 21.46 14.76
N VAL A 39 7.58 21.21 13.48
CA VAL A 39 6.27 21.47 12.84
C VAL A 39 5.19 20.54 13.41
N VAL A 40 5.54 19.28 13.65
CA VAL A 40 4.62 18.28 14.19
C VAL A 40 4.29 18.56 15.66
N LEU A 41 5.29 18.87 16.50
CA LEU A 41 5.07 19.23 17.91
C LEU A 41 4.14 20.44 18.07
N GLN A 42 4.29 21.45 17.22
CA GLN A 42 3.45 22.66 17.22
C GLN A 42 2.00 22.38 16.78
N SER A 43 1.77 21.26 16.10
CA SER A 43 0.50 20.96 15.44
C SER A 43 -0.16 19.66 15.92
N LEU A 44 0.32 19.06 17.02
CA LEU A 44 -0.18 17.78 17.53
C LEU A 44 -1.71 17.71 17.68
N PRO A 45 -2.40 18.72 18.25
CA PRO A 45 -3.86 18.66 18.38
C PRO A 45 -4.57 18.60 17.02
N LEU A 46 -4.07 19.34 16.03
CA LEU A 46 -4.64 19.37 14.68
C LEU A 46 -4.42 18.05 13.94
N LEU A 47 -3.24 17.45 14.11
CA LEU A 47 -2.92 16.15 13.52
C LEU A 47 -3.76 15.03 14.15
N LEU A 48 -3.99 15.07 15.45
CA LEU A 48 -4.88 14.13 16.14
C LEU A 48 -6.32 14.26 15.65
N ASP A 49 -6.87 15.49 15.61
CA ASP A 49 -8.22 15.76 15.11
C ASP A 49 -8.38 15.26 13.67
N ARG A 50 -7.35 15.44 12.85
CA ARG A 50 -7.35 14.99 11.45
C ARG A 50 -7.34 13.47 11.34
N ALA A 51 -6.46 12.78 12.06
CA ALA A 51 -6.38 11.31 12.06
C ALA A 51 -7.68 10.67 12.59
N ALA A 52 -8.25 11.21 13.67
CA ALA A 52 -9.55 10.78 14.19
C ALA A 52 -10.68 11.05 13.18
N GLY A 53 -10.64 12.19 12.50
CA GLY A 53 -11.59 12.57 11.45
C GLY A 53 -11.60 11.60 10.26
N TYR A 54 -10.44 11.10 9.84
CA TYR A 54 -10.36 10.07 8.81
C TYR A 54 -10.95 8.74 9.27
N THR A 55 -10.62 8.26 10.47
CA THR A 55 -11.18 7.02 11.02
C THR A 55 -12.69 7.11 11.16
N LYS A 56 -13.21 8.25 11.64
CA LYS A 56 -14.64 8.50 11.74
C LYS A 56 -15.33 8.50 10.38
N ARG A 57 -14.71 9.12 9.37
CA ARG A 57 -15.22 9.12 7.99
C ARG A 57 -15.28 7.70 7.44
N PHE A 58 -14.20 6.94 7.59
CA PHE A 58 -14.14 5.54 7.16
C PHE A 58 -15.23 4.68 7.80
N LEU A 59 -15.42 4.77 9.13
CA LEU A 59 -16.48 4.02 9.82
C LEU A 59 -17.89 4.41 9.35
N ARG A 60 -18.10 5.69 8.98
CA ARG A 60 -19.37 6.14 8.40
C ARG A 60 -19.60 5.58 7.01
N GLU A 61 -18.58 5.62 6.16
CA GLU A 61 -18.62 5.11 4.79
C GLU A 61 -18.83 3.58 4.75
N THR A 62 -18.30 2.85 5.73
CA THR A 62 -18.47 1.38 5.85
C THR A 62 -19.71 0.95 6.64
N GLY A 63 -20.52 1.89 7.12
CA GLY A 63 -21.73 1.60 7.91
C GLY A 63 -21.47 1.04 9.31
N GLN A 64 -20.23 1.16 9.81
CA GLN A 64 -19.81 0.69 11.13
C GLN A 64 -19.87 1.79 12.22
N TRP A 65 -20.22 3.01 11.84
CA TRP A 65 -20.32 4.14 12.78
C TRP A 65 -21.66 4.17 13.53
N SER A 66 -21.59 4.44 14.83
CA SER A 66 -22.73 4.80 15.67
C SER A 66 -22.42 6.12 16.40
N ASP A 67 -23.39 7.03 16.48
CA ASP A 67 -23.25 8.33 17.15
C ASP A 67 -23.35 8.16 18.68
N ASP A 68 -22.38 7.45 19.26
CA ASP A 68 -22.27 7.22 20.71
C ASP A 68 -20.88 7.58 21.26
N VAL A 69 -20.82 7.75 22.59
CA VAL A 69 -19.60 8.15 23.31
C VAL A 69 -18.49 7.10 23.18
N ALA A 70 -18.81 5.82 22.99
CA ALA A 70 -17.81 4.77 22.87
C ALA A 70 -17.09 4.86 21.52
N HIS A 71 -17.83 5.09 20.43
CA HIS A 71 -17.26 5.31 19.10
C HIS A 71 -16.46 6.61 19.01
N GLU A 72 -16.91 7.71 19.66
CA GLU A 72 -16.11 8.95 19.74
C GLU A 72 -14.79 8.73 20.49
N LYS A 73 -14.81 7.98 21.60
CA LYS A 73 -13.56 7.61 22.32
C LYS A 73 -12.68 6.68 21.50
N PHE A 74 -13.29 5.74 20.77
CA PHE A 74 -12.57 4.81 19.91
C PHE A 74 -11.80 5.56 18.82
N VAL A 75 -12.45 6.44 18.05
CA VAL A 75 -11.77 7.17 16.96
C VAL A 75 -10.66 8.09 17.47
N LEU A 76 -10.81 8.66 18.67
CA LEU A 76 -9.75 9.46 19.30
C LEU A 76 -8.55 8.59 19.72
N ARG A 77 -8.81 7.43 20.34
CA ARG A 77 -7.75 6.48 20.70
C ARG A 77 -7.01 5.98 19.47
N TRP A 78 -7.76 5.58 18.45
CA TRP A 78 -7.21 5.07 17.20
C TRP A 78 -6.43 6.16 16.42
N GLY A 79 -6.95 7.39 16.43
CA GLY A 79 -6.24 8.57 15.90
C GLY A 79 -4.91 8.83 16.62
N ALA A 80 -4.84 8.62 17.94
CA ALA A 80 -3.61 8.74 18.70
C ALA A 80 -2.58 7.66 18.32
N GLU A 81 -3.02 6.42 18.08
CA GLU A 81 -2.14 5.33 17.61
C GLU A 81 -1.53 5.65 16.23
N TYR A 82 -2.31 6.20 15.30
CA TYR A 82 -1.77 6.68 14.02
C TYR A 82 -0.78 7.83 14.18
N LEU A 83 -1.07 8.77 15.07
CA LEU A 83 -0.18 9.88 15.34
C LEU A 83 1.15 9.41 15.94
N GLU A 84 1.12 8.41 16.83
CA GLU A 84 2.32 7.79 17.38
C GLU A 84 3.16 7.11 16.29
N GLN A 85 2.56 6.31 15.42
CA GLN A 85 3.25 5.70 14.27
C GLN A 85 3.85 6.75 13.34
N PHE A 86 3.11 7.84 13.10
CA PHE A 86 3.57 8.96 12.29
C PHE A 86 4.78 9.68 12.92
N LEU A 87 4.79 9.87 14.23
CA LEU A 87 5.92 10.45 14.96
C LEU A 87 7.17 9.57 14.90
N VAL A 88 7.01 8.24 14.98
CA VAL A 88 8.13 7.28 14.93
C VAL A 88 8.73 7.21 13.53
N SER A 89 7.89 7.06 12.50
CA SER A 89 8.36 6.78 11.14
C SER A 89 8.57 8.02 10.26
N GLY A 90 7.86 9.11 10.53
CA GLY A 90 7.81 10.29 9.65
C GLY A 90 9.15 10.98 9.43
N ARG A 91 10.06 10.94 10.42
CA ARG A 91 11.42 11.49 10.31
C ARG A 91 12.22 10.86 9.16
N SER A 92 11.97 9.59 8.88
CA SER A 92 12.68 8.84 7.84
C SER A 92 12.16 9.11 6.43
N GLU A 93 11.03 9.82 6.31
CA GLU A 93 10.35 10.11 5.05
C GLU A 93 10.56 11.56 4.59
N VAL A 94 11.38 12.34 5.30
CA VAL A 94 11.84 13.67 4.89
C VAL A 94 12.75 13.55 3.64
N PRO A 95 12.63 14.44 2.62
CA PRO A 95 11.74 15.60 2.55
C PRO A 95 10.28 15.21 2.28
N CYS A 96 9.35 15.78 3.06
CA CYS A 96 7.92 15.48 2.95
C CYS A 96 7.04 16.69 3.25
N ARG A 97 5.73 16.57 2.96
CA ARG A 97 4.71 17.48 3.47
C ARG A 97 3.97 16.78 4.62
N PRO A 98 4.18 17.15 5.89
CA PRO A 98 3.70 16.39 7.05
C PRO A 98 2.21 16.04 7.02
N LEU A 99 1.35 16.96 6.58
CA LEU A 99 -0.09 16.72 6.49
C LEU A 99 -0.43 15.60 5.50
N PHE A 100 0.13 15.69 4.30
CA PHE A 100 -0.10 14.70 3.24
C PHE A 100 0.51 13.34 3.58
N LEU A 101 1.64 13.32 4.29
CA LEU A 101 2.25 12.09 4.78
C LEU A 101 1.35 11.39 5.80
N LEU A 102 0.81 12.14 6.78
CA LEU A 102 -0.15 11.59 7.75
C LEU A 102 -1.40 11.06 7.05
N ASP A 103 -1.99 11.85 6.14
CA ASP A 103 -3.18 11.45 5.38
C ASP A 103 -2.92 10.17 4.59
N SER A 104 -1.76 10.08 3.93
CA SER A 104 -1.36 8.87 3.19
C SER A 104 -1.17 7.67 4.11
N MET A 105 -0.64 7.85 5.33
CA MET A 105 -0.46 6.76 6.29
C MET A 105 -1.80 6.26 6.82
N VAL A 106 -2.68 7.17 7.23
CA VAL A 106 -4.01 6.82 7.74
C VAL A 106 -4.85 6.18 6.63
N ALA A 107 -4.85 6.76 5.43
CA ALA A 107 -5.51 6.17 4.27
C ALA A 107 -4.95 4.78 3.96
N ARG A 108 -3.63 4.58 4.01
CA ARG A 108 -3.04 3.25 3.82
C ARG A 108 -3.54 2.24 4.86
N GLN A 109 -3.78 2.63 6.10
CA GLN A 109 -4.26 1.72 7.14
C GLN A 109 -5.74 1.36 6.98
N HIS A 110 -6.58 2.27 6.47
CA HIS A 110 -8.01 2.02 6.22
C HIS A 110 -8.28 1.39 4.85
N SER A 111 -7.48 1.73 3.85
CA SER A 111 -7.48 1.11 2.51
C SER A 111 -6.76 -0.22 2.48
N ARG A 112 -6.09 -0.61 3.58
CA ARG A 112 -5.59 -1.97 3.73
C ARG A 112 -6.81 -2.88 3.91
N PRO A 113 -7.04 -3.84 3.01
CA PRO A 113 -7.99 -4.92 3.30
C PRO A 113 -7.61 -5.53 4.65
N GLU A 114 -8.61 -5.94 5.46
CA GLU A 114 -8.42 -6.55 6.80
C GLU A 114 -7.11 -7.34 6.83
N PRO A 115 -6.15 -7.09 7.73
CA PRO A 115 -4.87 -7.77 7.64
C PRO A 115 -5.12 -9.29 7.61
N PHE A 116 -4.56 -9.94 6.59
CA PHE A 116 -4.75 -11.35 6.28
C PHE A 116 -4.16 -12.25 7.39
N CYS A 117 -3.46 -11.64 8.35
CA CYS A 117 -2.76 -12.22 9.48
C CYS A 117 -3.61 -13.10 10.42
N TYR A 118 -4.93 -13.05 10.39
CA TYR A 118 -5.78 -13.95 11.20
C TYR A 118 -6.16 -15.25 10.49
N HIS A 119 -5.86 -15.38 9.19
CA HIS A 119 -6.14 -16.62 8.47
C HIS A 119 -5.07 -17.67 8.78
N ARG A 120 -5.48 -18.89 9.14
CA ARG A 120 -4.57 -19.96 9.58
C ARG A 120 -3.46 -20.28 8.59
N ASP A 121 -3.77 -20.27 7.29
CA ASP A 121 -2.80 -20.55 6.24
C ASP A 121 -1.69 -19.49 6.13
N LEU A 122 -1.92 -18.30 6.70
CA LEU A 122 -1.04 -17.13 6.60
C LEU A 122 -0.22 -16.85 7.84
N LEU A 123 -0.47 -17.61 8.91
CA LEU A 123 0.40 -17.67 10.08
C LEU A 123 1.68 -18.46 9.79
N THR A 124 1.79 -19.11 8.63
CA THR A 124 3.01 -19.76 8.17
C THR A 124 4.05 -18.71 7.73
N PRO A 125 5.37 -19.01 7.78
CA PRO A 125 6.38 -18.11 7.25
C PRO A 125 6.14 -17.71 5.79
N LEU A 126 5.72 -18.66 4.94
CA LEU A 126 5.43 -18.42 3.53
C LEU A 126 4.20 -17.52 3.35
N GLY A 127 3.17 -17.76 4.16
CA GLY A 127 1.97 -16.95 4.18
C GLY A 127 2.22 -15.52 4.62
N ARG A 128 2.95 -15.30 5.72
CA ARG A 128 3.36 -13.96 6.19
C ARG A 128 4.20 -13.22 5.14
N PHE A 129 5.11 -13.94 4.48
CA PHE A 129 5.92 -13.40 3.39
C PHE A 129 5.05 -12.90 2.23
N LEU A 130 4.12 -13.73 1.74
CA LEU A 130 3.22 -13.37 0.66
C LEU A 130 2.25 -12.25 1.07
N ASP A 131 1.76 -12.27 2.30
CA ASP A 131 0.92 -11.22 2.86
C ASP A 131 1.63 -9.87 2.87
N GLY A 132 2.87 -9.84 3.36
CA GLY A 132 3.71 -8.64 3.34
C GLY A 132 3.95 -8.11 1.93
N LEU A 133 4.26 -8.99 0.98
CA LEU A 133 4.45 -8.62 -0.44
C LEU A 133 3.20 -7.98 -1.04
N VAL A 134 2.03 -8.60 -0.86
CA VAL A 134 0.79 -8.08 -1.44
C VAL A 134 0.33 -6.81 -0.72
N GLY A 135 0.43 -6.76 0.61
CA GLY A 135 0.16 -5.56 1.40
C GLY A 135 1.05 -4.38 1.01
N ARG A 136 2.30 -4.65 0.57
CA ARG A 136 3.19 -3.63 0.02
C ARG A 136 2.81 -3.22 -1.40
N ALA A 137 2.40 -4.15 -2.25
CA ALA A 137 1.99 -3.87 -3.63
C ALA A 137 0.83 -2.86 -3.71
N VAL A 138 -0.07 -2.84 -2.71
CA VAL A 138 -1.17 -1.87 -2.59
C VAL A 138 -0.69 -0.42 -2.39
N VAL A 139 0.55 -0.22 -1.93
CA VAL A 139 1.06 1.13 -1.63
C VAL A 139 1.26 1.99 -2.88
N SER A 140 1.62 1.39 -4.01
CA SER A 140 1.77 2.12 -5.28
C SER A 140 1.80 1.19 -6.49
N ARG A 141 1.43 1.71 -7.66
CA ARG A 141 1.58 1.00 -8.94
C ARG A 141 3.02 0.52 -9.19
N ASP A 142 4.02 1.32 -8.83
CA ASP A 142 5.44 0.94 -8.98
C ASP A 142 5.82 -0.24 -8.06
N ALA A 143 5.26 -0.31 -6.84
CA ALA A 143 5.45 -1.43 -5.92
C ALA A 143 4.77 -2.71 -6.43
N LEU A 144 3.57 -2.58 -7.01
CA LEU A 144 2.86 -3.69 -7.66
C LEU A 144 3.63 -4.25 -8.86
N ILE A 145 4.26 -3.40 -9.67
CA ILE A 145 5.08 -3.87 -10.79
C ILE A 145 6.27 -4.71 -10.28
N ALA A 146 6.86 -4.35 -9.14
CA ALA A 146 7.93 -5.16 -8.52
C ALA A 146 7.43 -6.53 -8.03
N LEU A 147 6.14 -6.72 -7.79
CA LEU A 147 5.57 -8.01 -7.38
C LEU A 147 5.80 -9.11 -8.42
N TYR A 148 5.84 -8.78 -9.72
CA TYR A 148 6.15 -9.75 -10.78
C TYR A 148 7.57 -10.33 -10.65
N HIS A 149 8.51 -9.57 -10.11
CA HIS A 149 9.83 -10.09 -9.75
C HIS A 149 9.70 -11.09 -8.62
N HIS A 150 9.10 -10.66 -7.50
CA HIS A 150 9.03 -11.48 -6.29
C HIS A 150 8.18 -12.74 -6.45
N CYS A 151 7.18 -12.75 -7.33
CA CYS A 151 6.33 -13.91 -7.56
C CYS A 151 6.85 -14.85 -8.66
N TYR A 152 7.47 -14.30 -9.72
CA TYR A 152 7.74 -15.04 -10.96
C TYR A 152 9.16 -14.86 -11.51
N GLY A 153 10.02 -14.09 -10.85
CA GLY A 153 11.38 -13.78 -11.31
C GLY A 153 11.43 -12.91 -12.56
N LEU A 154 10.35 -12.21 -12.91
CA LEU A 154 10.30 -11.39 -14.12
C LEU A 154 11.06 -10.08 -13.94
N GLY A 155 11.92 -9.74 -14.90
CA GLY A 155 12.57 -8.44 -14.97
C GLY A 155 11.66 -7.34 -15.56
N PRO A 156 12.04 -6.05 -15.42
CA PRO A 156 11.22 -4.92 -15.86
C PRO A 156 10.86 -4.99 -17.35
N GLY A 157 11.80 -5.41 -18.22
CA GLY A 157 11.51 -5.59 -19.65
C GLY A 157 10.47 -6.66 -19.93
N GLN A 158 10.51 -7.78 -19.20
CA GLN A 158 9.51 -8.85 -19.34
C GLN A 158 8.13 -8.38 -18.88
N VAL A 159 8.06 -7.60 -17.80
CA VAL A 159 6.79 -7.05 -17.30
C VAL A 159 6.21 -6.03 -18.27
N ILE A 160 7.03 -5.12 -18.81
CA ILE A 160 6.60 -4.14 -19.83
C ILE A 160 6.01 -4.85 -21.05
N THR A 161 6.68 -5.90 -21.54
CA THR A 161 6.20 -6.70 -22.66
C THR A 161 4.92 -7.46 -22.33
N ALA A 162 4.88 -8.19 -21.22
CA ALA A 162 3.73 -9.00 -20.81
C ALA A 162 2.46 -8.17 -20.61
N LEU A 163 2.61 -6.92 -20.20
CA LEU A 163 1.50 -6.01 -19.94
C LEU A 163 1.23 -5.03 -21.10
N ARG A 164 2.00 -5.11 -22.19
CA ARG A 164 2.02 -4.14 -23.30
C ARG A 164 1.96 -2.69 -22.79
N LEU A 165 2.82 -2.36 -21.83
CA LEU A 165 2.94 -0.99 -21.33
C LEU A 165 3.63 -0.13 -22.39
N ASN A 166 3.22 1.12 -22.48
CA ASN A 166 3.74 2.04 -23.49
C ASN A 166 5.22 2.41 -23.23
N GLY A 167 5.94 2.80 -24.29
CA GLY A 167 7.35 3.15 -24.20
C GLY A 167 7.66 4.35 -23.29
N SER A 168 6.67 5.22 -23.05
CA SER A 168 6.80 6.39 -22.17
C SER A 168 6.89 6.03 -20.68
N GLU A 169 6.27 4.92 -20.25
CA GLU A 169 6.33 4.45 -18.86
C GLU A 169 7.60 3.65 -18.57
N SER A 170 8.26 3.10 -19.60
CA SER A 170 9.42 2.22 -19.46
C SER A 170 10.55 2.81 -18.60
N PRO A 171 11.07 4.04 -18.82
CA PRO A 171 12.18 4.57 -18.02
C PRO A 171 11.84 4.70 -16.53
N ARG A 172 10.60 5.08 -16.22
CA ARG A 172 10.09 5.17 -14.85
C ARG A 172 10.03 3.79 -14.20
N ILE A 173 9.52 2.80 -14.94
CA ILE A 173 9.45 1.41 -14.47
C ILE A 173 10.84 0.91 -14.14
N TYR A 174 11.82 1.02 -15.04
CA TYR A 174 13.19 0.56 -14.78
C TYR A 174 13.79 1.16 -13.49
N LYS A 175 13.67 2.48 -13.31
CA LYS A 175 14.21 3.18 -12.12
C LYS A 175 13.51 2.76 -10.83
N ASN A 176 12.18 2.70 -10.85
CA ASN A 176 11.41 2.42 -9.65
C ASN A 176 11.43 0.94 -9.29
N PHE A 177 11.52 0.04 -10.27
CA PHE A 177 11.58 -1.40 -10.09
C PHE A 177 12.75 -1.78 -9.17
N GLN A 178 13.94 -1.25 -9.43
CA GLN A 178 15.11 -1.54 -8.61
C GLN A 178 14.94 -1.01 -7.17
N ARG A 179 14.47 0.23 -7.03
CA ARG A 179 14.22 0.84 -5.71
C ARG A 179 13.24 0.03 -4.88
N TRP A 180 12.15 -0.45 -5.48
CA TRP A 180 11.12 -1.22 -4.79
C TRP A 180 11.57 -2.65 -4.47
N ARG A 181 12.26 -3.29 -5.41
CA ARG A 181 12.85 -4.62 -5.23
C ARG A 181 13.89 -4.69 -4.11
N GLU A 182 14.68 -3.64 -3.94
CA GLU A 182 15.75 -3.63 -2.92
C GLU A 182 15.29 -2.95 -1.62
N SER A 183 15.10 -1.63 -1.66
CA SER A 183 14.76 -0.85 -0.46
C SER A 183 13.32 -1.09 -0.01
N GLY A 184 12.40 -1.23 -0.96
CA GLY A 184 11.00 -1.51 -0.65
C GLY A 184 10.81 -2.89 -0.02
N TRP A 185 11.52 -3.90 -0.52
CA TRP A 185 11.52 -5.25 0.01
C TRP A 185 12.05 -5.31 1.44
N LYS A 186 13.24 -4.74 1.67
CA LYS A 186 13.84 -4.70 3.02
C LYS A 186 12.90 -4.05 4.04
N ARG A 187 12.34 -2.88 3.73
CA ARG A 187 11.35 -2.22 4.61
C ARG A 187 10.13 -3.09 4.87
N THR A 188 9.67 -3.86 3.88
CA THR A 188 8.51 -4.75 4.03
C THR A 188 8.81 -5.88 5.01
N LEU A 189 10.00 -6.49 4.91
CA LEU A 189 10.44 -7.52 5.86
C LEU A 189 10.55 -6.96 7.28
N ASP A 190 11.12 -5.76 7.43
CA ASP A 190 11.22 -5.08 8.72
C ASP A 190 9.82 -4.77 9.29
N ASP A 191 8.91 -4.23 8.47
CA ASP A 191 7.54 -3.86 8.86
C ASP A 191 6.70 -5.05 9.37
N ILE A 192 6.88 -6.24 8.77
CA ILE A 192 6.15 -7.46 9.18
C ILE A 192 6.89 -8.25 10.28
N GLY A 193 8.05 -7.77 10.75
CA GLY A 193 8.88 -8.44 11.73
C GLY A 193 9.46 -9.78 11.24
N PHE A 194 9.72 -9.89 9.94
CA PHE A 194 10.30 -11.09 9.34
C PHE A 194 11.79 -11.16 9.65
N THR A 195 12.24 -12.25 10.29
CA THR A 195 13.64 -12.38 10.70
C THR A 195 14.50 -13.02 9.62
N ASP A 196 15.82 -12.83 9.69
CA ASP A 196 16.77 -13.54 8.83
C ASP A 196 16.64 -15.08 8.96
N ALA A 197 16.29 -15.56 10.14
CA ALA A 197 16.04 -16.98 10.39
C ALA A 197 14.78 -17.48 9.66
N ASP A 198 13.70 -16.68 9.63
CA ASP A 198 12.51 -17.00 8.83
C ASP A 198 12.86 -17.07 7.33
N LEU A 199 13.70 -16.16 6.85
CA LEU A 199 14.13 -16.10 5.45
C LEU A 199 15.00 -17.29 5.05
N GLN A 200 15.93 -17.69 5.92
CA GLN A 200 16.74 -18.90 5.73
C GLN A 200 15.84 -20.15 5.70
N GLY A 201 14.90 -20.26 6.65
CA GLY A 201 13.94 -21.34 6.69
C GLY A 201 13.08 -21.43 5.43
N LEU A 202 12.65 -20.30 4.87
CA LEU A 202 11.96 -20.27 3.57
C LEU A 202 12.85 -20.70 2.41
N THR A 203 14.11 -20.26 2.40
CA THR A 203 15.08 -20.62 1.35
C THR A 203 15.32 -22.13 1.32
N GLU A 204 15.43 -22.76 2.49
CA GLU A 204 15.53 -24.22 2.62
C GLU A 204 14.24 -24.93 2.17
N GLN A 205 13.07 -24.38 2.50
CA GLN A 205 11.79 -24.92 2.06
C GLN A 205 11.60 -24.82 0.55
N GLN A 206 12.12 -23.78 -0.09
CA GLN A 206 12.04 -23.58 -1.55
C GLN A 206 12.71 -24.70 -2.35
N GLN A 207 13.69 -25.40 -1.76
CA GLN A 207 14.32 -26.57 -2.37
C GLN A 207 13.41 -27.82 -2.40
N ARG A 208 12.27 -27.79 -1.69
CA ARG A 208 11.32 -28.91 -1.63
C ARG A 208 10.25 -28.79 -2.72
N HIS A 209 9.88 -29.91 -3.34
CA HIS A 209 8.92 -29.96 -4.46
C HIS A 209 7.53 -29.35 -4.19
N ARG A 210 7.10 -29.21 -2.93
CA ARG A 210 5.76 -28.71 -2.59
C ARG A 210 5.67 -27.19 -2.45
N PHE A 211 6.81 -26.50 -2.33
CA PHE A 211 6.84 -25.07 -2.01
C PHE A 211 6.13 -24.21 -3.06
N ASN A 212 6.44 -24.44 -4.35
CA ASN A 212 5.84 -23.64 -5.43
C ASN A 212 4.32 -23.86 -5.55
N GLY A 213 3.84 -25.08 -5.31
CA GLY A 213 2.40 -25.37 -5.33
C GLY A 213 1.67 -24.72 -4.16
N GLU A 214 2.29 -24.67 -2.98
CA GLU A 214 1.75 -23.96 -1.83
C GLU A 214 1.76 -22.43 -2.03
N ALA A 215 2.85 -21.89 -2.59
CA ALA A 215 2.95 -20.48 -2.95
C ALA A 215 1.88 -20.08 -3.98
N GLU A 216 1.65 -20.89 -5.00
CA GLU A 216 0.60 -20.64 -6.00
C GLU A 216 -0.79 -20.64 -5.36
N ARG A 217 -1.08 -21.62 -4.49
CA ARG A 217 -2.34 -21.68 -3.74
C ARG A 217 -2.53 -20.41 -2.89
N LEU A 218 -1.49 -19.99 -2.17
CA LEU A 218 -1.53 -18.80 -1.31
C LEU A 218 -1.62 -17.50 -2.12
N LEU A 219 -1.01 -17.41 -3.30
CA LEU A 219 -1.16 -16.27 -4.20
C LEU A 219 -2.61 -16.14 -4.69
N ARG A 220 -3.24 -17.23 -5.12
CA ARG A 220 -4.67 -17.25 -5.49
C ARG A 220 -5.58 -16.91 -4.31
N PHE A 221 -5.17 -17.28 -3.10
CA PHE A 221 -5.89 -16.93 -1.88
C PHE A 221 -5.71 -15.43 -1.53
N ALA A 222 -4.50 -14.90 -1.58
CA ALA A 222 -4.21 -13.46 -1.41
C ALA A 222 -4.92 -12.61 -2.46
N GLN A 223 -5.00 -13.13 -3.68
CA GLN A 223 -5.78 -12.56 -4.76
C GLN A 223 -7.24 -12.32 -4.34
N THR A 224 -7.92 -13.26 -3.67
CA THR A 224 -9.34 -13.03 -3.30
C THR A 224 -9.50 -12.03 -2.15
N HIS A 225 -8.49 -11.89 -1.29
CA HIS A 225 -8.56 -11.08 -0.09
C HIS A 225 -8.15 -9.63 -0.25
N TYR A 226 -7.02 -9.40 -0.94
CA TYR A 226 -6.51 -8.06 -1.19
C TYR A 226 -7.34 -7.26 -2.19
N ARG A 227 -8.41 -7.87 -2.71
CA ARG A 227 -9.37 -7.34 -3.67
C ARG A 227 -10.67 -6.81 -3.05
N LYS A 228 -10.70 -6.55 -1.74
CA LYS A 228 -11.80 -5.82 -1.08
C LYS A 228 -11.76 -4.29 -1.32
N SER A 229 -10.83 -3.76 -2.11
CA SER A 229 -10.82 -2.35 -2.54
C SER A 229 -11.26 -2.22 -4.00
N GLU A 230 -12.11 -1.22 -4.28
CA GLU A 230 -12.75 -0.99 -5.57
C GLU A 230 -11.78 -0.93 -6.77
N PRO A 231 -12.19 -1.40 -7.97
CA PRO A 231 -13.51 -1.94 -8.29
C PRO A 231 -13.72 -3.35 -7.74
N ASP A 232 -14.98 -3.64 -7.40
CA ASP A 232 -15.43 -4.96 -6.93
C ASP A 232 -15.05 -6.02 -7.95
N HIS A 233 -14.00 -6.78 -7.59
CA HIS A 233 -13.58 -7.98 -8.28
C HIS A 233 -13.04 -7.77 -9.71
N TYR A 234 -11.78 -8.16 -9.91
CA TYR A 234 -11.22 -8.41 -11.24
C TYR A 234 -11.35 -9.92 -11.58
N PRO A 235 -12.48 -10.38 -12.17
CA PRO A 235 -12.72 -11.80 -12.44
C PRO A 235 -11.77 -12.34 -13.50
N CYS A 236 -11.30 -13.57 -13.37
CA CYS A 236 -10.55 -14.20 -14.45
C CYS A 236 -11.34 -14.13 -15.76
N LEU A 237 -10.80 -13.45 -16.77
CA LEU A 237 -11.48 -13.24 -18.04
C LEU A 237 -11.20 -14.40 -18.99
N PRO A 238 -12.15 -14.76 -19.86
CA PRO A 238 -11.88 -15.69 -20.95
C PRO A 238 -10.87 -15.08 -21.94
N ARG A 239 -10.17 -15.95 -22.68
CA ARG A 239 -9.08 -15.56 -23.59
C ARG A 239 -9.46 -14.44 -24.58
N HIS A 240 -10.65 -14.49 -25.17
CA HIS A 240 -11.09 -13.48 -26.14
C HIS A 240 -11.23 -12.07 -25.54
N GLN A 241 -11.57 -11.94 -24.25
CA GLN A 241 -11.64 -10.65 -23.58
C GLN A 241 -10.26 -10.11 -23.25
N TRP A 242 -9.31 -10.98 -22.90
CA TRP A 242 -7.90 -10.59 -22.79
C TRP A 242 -7.37 -10.12 -24.14
N GLU A 243 -7.62 -10.87 -25.22
CA GLU A 243 -7.22 -10.49 -26.58
C GLU A 243 -7.75 -9.10 -26.96
N ASP A 244 -9.05 -8.86 -26.80
CA ASP A 244 -9.67 -7.56 -27.06
C ASP A 244 -9.04 -6.45 -26.20
N MET A 245 -8.87 -6.67 -24.89
CA MET A 245 -8.25 -5.70 -23.99
C MET A 245 -6.81 -5.35 -24.38
N PHE A 246 -6.01 -6.34 -24.82
CA PHE A 246 -4.65 -6.13 -25.28
C PHE A 246 -4.58 -5.46 -26.65
N LEU A 247 -5.51 -5.76 -27.56
CA LEU A 247 -5.58 -5.16 -28.90
C LEU A 247 -6.05 -3.70 -28.85
N GLN A 248 -7.10 -3.42 -28.08
CA GLN A 248 -7.70 -2.09 -27.94
C GLN A 248 -6.95 -1.21 -26.93
N GLY A 249 -6.09 -1.80 -26.08
CA GLY A 249 -5.22 -1.08 -25.15
C GLY A 249 -5.91 -0.52 -23.90
N TYR A 250 -7.14 -0.96 -23.59
CA TYR A 250 -7.83 -0.55 -22.35
C TYR A 250 -7.47 -1.46 -21.16
N GLY A 251 -8.04 -1.17 -19.98
CA GLY A 251 -7.92 -2.05 -18.81
C GLY A 251 -6.50 -2.18 -18.24
N VAL A 252 -5.62 -1.21 -18.46
CA VAL A 252 -4.21 -1.28 -18.02
C VAL A 252 -4.08 -1.61 -16.52
N GLU A 253 -4.81 -0.91 -15.66
CA GLU A 253 -4.77 -1.15 -14.20
C GLU A 253 -5.29 -2.55 -13.84
N TYR A 254 -6.36 -3.00 -14.51
CA TYR A 254 -6.87 -4.38 -14.40
C TYR A 254 -5.75 -5.39 -14.69
N ARG A 255 -5.02 -5.21 -15.80
CA ARG A 255 -3.94 -6.12 -16.22
C ARG A 255 -2.81 -6.15 -15.21
N ILE A 256 -2.31 -4.98 -14.79
CA ILE A 256 -1.18 -4.87 -13.86
C ILE A 256 -1.52 -5.55 -12.52
N TRP A 257 -2.72 -5.33 -11.99
CA TRP A 257 -3.15 -5.94 -10.73
C TRP A 257 -3.46 -7.42 -10.85
N HIS A 258 -4.27 -7.79 -11.84
CA HIS A 258 -4.79 -9.15 -11.93
C HIS A 258 -3.70 -10.17 -12.28
N LEU A 259 -2.84 -9.84 -13.24
CA LEU A 259 -1.81 -10.75 -13.75
C LEU A 259 -0.65 -10.94 -12.76
N ALA A 260 -0.49 -10.05 -11.77
CA ALA A 260 0.53 -10.20 -10.73
C ALA A 260 0.20 -11.31 -9.72
N LEU A 261 -1.08 -11.66 -9.59
CA LEU A 261 -1.58 -12.58 -8.57
C LEU A 261 -2.24 -13.85 -9.15
N CYS A 262 -2.62 -13.83 -10.43
CA CYS A 262 -3.22 -14.96 -11.12
C CYS A 262 -2.28 -15.55 -12.16
N LEU A 263 -1.58 -16.64 -11.80
CA LEU A 263 -0.66 -17.33 -12.71
C LEU A 263 -1.35 -17.79 -14.00
N ASP A 264 -2.56 -18.34 -13.91
CA ASP A 264 -3.28 -18.87 -15.07
C ASP A 264 -3.58 -17.77 -16.09
N CYS A 265 -4.09 -16.62 -15.61
CA CYS A 265 -4.34 -15.47 -16.46
C CYS A 265 -3.04 -14.84 -16.96
N LEU A 266 -1.97 -14.83 -16.15
CA LEU A 266 -0.65 -14.39 -16.59
C LEU A 266 -0.12 -15.25 -17.73
N GLN A 267 -0.24 -16.57 -17.65
CA GLN A 267 0.19 -17.47 -18.72
C GLN A 267 -0.65 -17.30 -19.99
N LEU A 268 -1.95 -17.02 -19.86
CA LEU A 268 -2.80 -16.67 -21.00
C LEU A 268 -2.37 -15.34 -21.62
N ALA A 269 -2.23 -14.29 -20.82
CA ALA A 269 -1.80 -12.97 -21.27
C ALA A 269 -0.37 -12.98 -21.84
N TRP A 270 0.50 -13.85 -21.34
CA TRP A 270 1.87 -14.04 -21.83
C TRP A 270 1.89 -14.48 -23.30
N ASP A 271 0.98 -15.38 -23.68
CA ASP A 271 0.82 -15.83 -25.06
C ASP A 271 0.28 -14.71 -25.98
N LEU A 272 -0.38 -13.69 -25.41
CA LEU A 272 -0.96 -12.56 -26.16
C LEU A 272 -0.01 -11.36 -26.23
N GLY A 273 0.79 -11.13 -25.19
CA GLY A 273 1.72 -10.01 -25.09
C GLY A 273 2.98 -10.19 -25.95
N LEU A 274 3.37 -11.43 -26.22
CA LEU A 274 4.50 -11.77 -27.07
C LEU A 274 3.99 -12.00 -28.51
N ASP A 275 3.92 -10.94 -29.31
CA ASP A 275 3.60 -10.99 -30.75
C ASP A 275 4.65 -11.83 -31.52
N GLY A 276 4.56 -13.16 -31.44
CA GLY A 276 5.40 -14.11 -32.16
C GLY A 276 6.91 -14.07 -31.86
N ALA A 277 7.38 -13.20 -30.96
CA ALA A 277 8.80 -12.96 -30.74
C ALA A 277 9.35 -13.73 -29.52
N SER A 278 10.11 -14.79 -29.84
CA SER A 278 11.09 -15.50 -29.01
C SER A 278 10.56 -16.38 -27.87
N ALA A 279 11.00 -17.66 -27.92
CA ALA A 279 10.74 -18.74 -26.99
C ALA A 279 11.18 -18.44 -25.55
N LYS A 280 10.46 -17.58 -24.83
CA LYS A 280 10.60 -17.44 -23.39
C LYS A 280 9.67 -18.43 -22.71
N GLU A 281 10.20 -19.17 -21.75
CA GLU A 281 9.40 -20.07 -20.93
C GLU A 281 8.20 -19.33 -20.34
N LYS A 282 7.05 -20.00 -20.32
CA LYS A 282 5.86 -19.45 -19.66
C LYS A 282 6.19 -19.16 -18.20
N PRO A 283 5.67 -18.06 -17.64
CA PRO A 283 5.89 -17.72 -16.25
C PRO A 283 5.43 -18.86 -15.35
N ARG A 284 6.18 -19.08 -14.27
CA ARG A 284 5.90 -20.04 -13.21
C ARG A 284 6.18 -19.36 -11.88
N VAL A 285 5.54 -19.81 -10.81
CA VAL A 285 5.83 -19.28 -9.47
C VAL A 285 7.25 -19.71 -9.08
N THR A 286 8.11 -18.71 -8.92
CA THR A 286 9.52 -18.84 -8.53
C THR A 286 9.81 -17.73 -7.53
N LEU A 287 9.28 -17.87 -6.31
CA LEU A 287 9.34 -16.80 -5.32
C LEU A 287 10.77 -16.30 -5.13
N GLN A 288 11.00 -15.00 -5.36
CA GLN A 288 12.29 -14.37 -5.12
C GLN A 288 12.27 -13.83 -3.69
N LEU A 289 12.88 -14.60 -2.79
CA LEU A 289 12.98 -14.28 -1.36
C LEU A 289 13.98 -13.15 -1.09
N GLN A 290 14.91 -12.93 -2.02
CA GLN A 290 15.90 -11.86 -1.98
C GLN A 290 15.67 -10.86 -3.13
N PRO A 291 16.16 -9.61 -2.99
CA PRO A 291 16.12 -8.61 -4.07
C PRO A 291 16.80 -9.04 -5.38
#